data_AF-A0A0F6AN76-F1
#
_entry.id   AF-A0A0F6AN76-F1
#
_cell.length_a   1.000
_cell.length_b   1.000
_cell.length_c   1.000
_cell.angle_alpha   90.00
_cell.angle_beta   90.00
_cell.angle_gamma   90.00
#
_symmetry.space_group_name_H-M   'P 1'
#
loop_
_entity.id
_entity.type
_entity.pdbx_description
1 polymer ?
#
loop_
_entity_poly.entity_id
_entity_poly.type
_entity_poly.pdbx_seq_one_letter_code
_entity_poly.pdbx_strand_id
1 'polypeptide(L)'
;MYRDKIAKIIGTVFSTLTVLPLAIPVFLSLLVLVMRGKFLYDFLMPAELFVFTLVGGLGVVVVLALMKKDFRRLAVALSLALLNLIVSQVYANVSGLAHGNTELTGTHLFIVSTFIVLYHFFAFLVVFESFRSLKFLRS
;
A
#
# COMPACT_ATOMS: atom_id res chain seq x y z
N MET A 1 1.18 -11.67 -28.95
CA MET A 1 -0.26 -11.92 -28.76
C MET A 1 -0.56 -12.76 -27.52
N TYR A 2 -0.21 -14.06 -27.45
CA TYR A 2 -0.51 -14.87 -26.26
C TYR A 2 0.27 -14.43 -25.01
N ARG A 3 1.57 -14.12 -25.19
CA ARG A 3 2.45 -13.60 -24.13
C ARG A 3 1.91 -12.31 -23.50
N ASP A 4 1.44 -11.37 -24.32
CA ASP A 4 0.94 -10.07 -23.86
C ASP A 4 -0.38 -10.23 -23.09
N LYS A 5 -1.26 -11.15 -23.52
CA LYS A 5 -2.49 -11.51 -22.80
C LYS A 5 -2.19 -12.13 -21.43
N ILE A 6 -1.24 -13.08 -21.36
CA ILE A 6 -0.82 -13.68 -20.08
C ILE A 6 -0.25 -12.61 -19.16
N ALA A 7 0.68 -11.78 -19.65
CA ALA A 7 1.29 -10.71 -18.86
C ALA A 7 0.24 -9.74 -18.32
N LYS A 8 -0.79 -9.43 -19.12
CA LYS A 8 -1.91 -8.58 -18.69
C LYS A 8 -2.72 -9.23 -17.58
N ILE A 9 -3.09 -10.51 -17.71
CA ILE A 9 -3.84 -11.24 -16.67
C ILE A 9 -3.05 -11.28 -15.36
N ILE A 10 -1.78 -11.70 -15.42
CA ILE A 10 -0.92 -11.77 -14.24
C ILE A 10 -0.74 -10.39 -13.61
N GLY A 11 -0.50 -9.36 -14.41
CA GLY A 11 -0.41 -7.98 -13.95
C GLY A 11 -1.69 -7.52 -13.25
N THR A 12 -2.87 -7.86 -13.79
CA THR A 12 -4.15 -7.52 -13.17
C THR A 12 -4.34 -8.23 -11.83
N VAL A 13 -3.94 -9.49 -11.71
CA VAL A 13 -3.96 -10.20 -10.42
C VAL A 13 -3.10 -9.49 -9.39
N PHE A 14 -1.85 -9.16 -9.73
CA PHE A 14 -0.96 -8.42 -8.82
C PHE A 14 -1.47 -7.01 -8.49
N SER A 15 -2.06 -6.31 -9.47
CA SER A 15 -2.67 -5.00 -9.23
C SER A 15 -3.90 -5.09 -8.33
N THR A 16 -4.63 -6.19 -8.37
CA THR A 16 -5.76 -6.42 -7.46
C THR A 16 -5.28 -6.64 -6.03
N LEU A 17 -4.13 -7.30 -5.85
CA LEU A 17 -3.52 -7.45 -4.52
C LEU A 17 -3.15 -6.10 -3.89
N THR A 18 -2.68 -5.11 -4.68
CA THR A 18 -2.35 -3.78 -4.13
C THR A 18 -3.57 -3.01 -3.62
N VAL A 19 -4.79 -3.39 -4.04
CA VAL A 19 -6.04 -2.77 -3.57
C VAL A 19 -6.42 -3.23 -2.17
N LEU A 20 -6.01 -4.44 -1.76
CA LEU A 20 -6.43 -5.07 -0.51
C LEU A 20 -6.18 -4.20 0.73
N PRO A 21 -5.01 -3.56 0.92
CA PRO A 21 -4.74 -2.73 2.09
C PRO A 21 -5.67 -1.52 2.23
N LEU A 22 -6.25 -1.03 1.13
CA LEU A 22 -7.20 0.08 1.15
C LEU A 22 -8.65 -0.41 1.24
N ALA A 23 -8.97 -1.53 0.60
CA ALA A 23 -10.33 -2.04 0.55
C ALA A 23 -10.74 -2.79 1.82
N ILE A 24 -9.84 -3.58 2.42
CA ILE A 24 -10.13 -4.36 3.63
C ILE A 24 -10.59 -3.50 4.81
N PRO A 25 -9.90 -2.42 5.22
CA PRO A 25 -10.36 -1.61 6.36
C PRO A 25 -11.73 -0.99 6.10
N VAL A 26 -12.01 -0.52 4.88
CA VAL A 26 -13.35 -0.02 4.51
C VAL A 26 -14.40 -1.12 4.61
N PHE A 27 -14.13 -2.29 4.04
CA PHE A 27 -15.04 -3.44 4.07
C PHE A 27 -15.34 -3.89 5.50
N LEU A 28 -14.31 -4.05 6.34
CA LEU A 28 -14.48 -4.44 7.73
C LEU A 28 -15.24 -3.36 8.53
N SER A 29 -14.98 -2.08 8.27
CA SER A 29 -15.72 -0.98 8.93
C SER A 29 -17.22 -1.05 8.62
N LEU A 30 -17.59 -1.33 7.36
CA LEU A 30 -18.97 -1.49 6.94
C LEU A 30 -19.62 -2.74 7.54
N LEU A 31 -18.88 -3.85 7.58
CA LEU A 31 -19.34 -5.10 8.19
C LEU A 31 -19.63 -4.89 9.69
N VAL A 32 -18.73 -4.23 10.42
CA VAL A 32 -18.91 -3.91 11.84
C VAL A 32 -20.08 -2.94 12.04
N LEU A 33 -20.27 -1.98 11.13
CA LEU A 33 -21.42 -1.08 11.17
C LEU A 33 -22.74 -1.85 11.06
N VAL A 34 -22.85 -2.79 10.13
CA VAL A 34 -24.07 -3.61 9.94
C VAL A 34 -24.29 -4.54 11.14
N MET A 35 -23.22 -5.16 11.67
CA MET A 35 -23.34 -6.14 12.76
C MET A 35 -23.53 -5.52 14.15
N ARG A 36 -22.95 -4.34 14.40
CA ARG A 36 -22.85 -3.75 15.75
C ARG A 36 -23.43 -2.33 15.84
N GLY A 37 -23.91 -1.76 14.73
CA GLY A 37 -24.47 -0.40 14.69
C GLY A 37 -23.44 0.71 14.91
N LYS A 38 -22.14 0.40 14.85
CA LYS A 38 -21.04 1.35 15.07
C LYS A 38 -20.06 1.31 13.92
N PHE A 39 -19.75 2.49 13.37
CA PHE A 39 -18.70 2.62 12.37
C PHE A 39 -17.34 2.75 13.08
N LEU A 40 -16.47 1.76 12.86
CA LEU A 40 -15.11 1.74 13.42
C LEU A 40 -14.13 1.51 12.28
N TYR A 41 -13.39 2.56 11.92
CA TYR A 41 -12.36 2.51 10.89
C TYR A 41 -10.98 2.41 11.52
N ASP A 42 -10.25 1.37 11.13
CA ASP A 42 -8.86 1.17 11.55
C ASP A 42 -7.91 1.83 10.55
N PHE A 43 -7.34 2.97 10.96
CA PHE A 43 -6.38 3.73 10.17
C PHE A 43 -4.98 3.11 10.15
N LEU A 44 -4.66 2.15 11.02
CA LEU A 44 -3.35 1.49 11.03
C LEU A 44 -3.30 0.31 10.06
N MET A 45 -4.45 -0.36 9.89
CA MET A 45 -4.58 -1.57 9.09
C MET A 45 -3.99 -1.50 7.67
N PRO A 46 -4.10 -0.41 6.89
CA PRO A 46 -3.41 -0.31 5.61
C PRO A 46 -1.90 -0.53 5.71
N ALA A 47 -1.26 0.05 6.73
CA ALA A 47 0.17 -0.10 6.97
C ALA A 47 0.52 -1.51 7.48
N GLU A 48 -0.37 -2.17 8.23
CA GLU A 48 -0.20 -3.57 8.65
C GLU A 48 -0.27 -4.53 7.46
N LEU A 49 -1.16 -4.24 6.51
CA LEU A 49 -1.36 -5.00 5.28
C LEU A 49 -0.32 -4.66 4.18
N PHE A 50 0.77 -3.96 4.51
CA PHE A 50 1.76 -3.51 3.54
C PHE A 50 2.37 -4.61 2.67
N VAL A 51 2.40 -5.85 3.17
CA VAL A 51 2.90 -7.01 2.43
C VAL A 51 2.13 -7.18 1.12
N PHE A 52 0.82 -6.89 1.08
CA PHE A 52 0.03 -6.94 -0.14
C PHE A 52 0.39 -5.81 -1.12
N THR A 53 0.62 -4.59 -0.61
CA THR A 53 1.18 -3.47 -1.40
C THR A 53 2.52 -3.86 -2.02
N LEU A 54 3.40 -4.50 -1.23
CA LEU A 54 4.74 -4.90 -1.64
C LEU A 54 4.71 -6.00 -2.70
N VAL A 55 4.05 -7.12 -2.41
CA VAL A 55 3.97 -8.28 -3.31
C VAL A 55 3.24 -7.91 -4.60
N GLY A 56 2.11 -7.20 -4.50
CA GLY A 56 1.37 -6.73 -5.67
C GLY A 56 2.18 -5.73 -6.50
N GLY A 57 2.78 -4.72 -5.86
CA GLY A 57 3.59 -3.70 -6.53
C GLY A 57 4.80 -4.29 -7.24
N LEU A 58 5.59 -5.13 -6.55
CA LEU A 58 6.75 -5.82 -7.13
C LEU A 58 6.34 -6.76 -8.26
N GLY A 59 5.24 -7.51 -8.09
CA GLY A 59 4.72 -8.40 -9.13
C GLY A 59 4.42 -7.64 -10.43
N VAL A 60 3.78 -6.48 -10.34
CA VAL A 60 3.54 -5.62 -11.52
C VAL A 60 4.84 -5.07 -12.10
N VAL A 61 5.79 -4.62 -11.26
CA VAL A 61 7.11 -4.17 -11.72
C VAL A 61 7.83 -5.27 -12.50
N VAL A 62 7.85 -6.50 -11.99
CA VAL A 62 8.46 -7.65 -12.66
C VAL A 62 7.78 -7.92 -14.01
N VAL A 63 6.45 -7.92 -14.06
CA VAL A 63 5.69 -8.10 -15.31
C VAL A 63 6.07 -7.03 -16.34
N LEU A 64 6.11 -5.76 -15.94
CA LEU A 64 6.46 -4.66 -16.84
C LEU A 64 7.92 -4.74 -17.29
N ALA A 65 8.85 -5.09 -16.40
CA ALA A 65 10.27 -5.27 -16.72
C ALA A 65 10.48 -6.39 -17.75
N LEU A 66 9.82 -7.54 -17.58
CA LEU A 66 9.86 -8.65 -18.53
C LEU A 66 9.28 -8.26 -19.90
N MET A 67 8.27 -7.38 -19.92
CA MET A 67 7.68 -6.85 -21.15
C MET A 67 8.43 -5.63 -21.71
N LYS A 68 9.56 -5.23 -21.09
CA LYS A 68 10.35 -4.02 -21.43
C LYS A 68 9.48 -2.75 -21.51
N LYS A 69 8.52 -2.62 -20.59
CA LYS A 69 7.64 -1.46 -20.45
C LYS A 69 8.13 -0.54 -19.35
N ASP A 70 7.74 0.73 -19.41
CA ASP A 70 8.08 1.68 -18.36
C ASP A 70 7.36 1.30 -17.05
N PHE A 71 8.14 1.20 -15.98
CA PHE A 71 7.68 0.92 -14.63
C PHE A 71 8.20 1.96 -13.63
N ARG A 72 8.89 3.02 -14.10
CA ARG A 72 9.60 3.98 -13.23
C ARG A 72 8.68 4.63 -12.22
N ARG A 73 7.49 5.08 -12.63
CA ARG A 73 6.54 5.75 -11.72
C ARG A 73 6.03 4.80 -10.64
N LEU A 74 5.72 3.56 -11.00
CA LEU A 74 5.31 2.53 -10.04
C LEU A 74 6.45 2.19 -9.08
N ALA A 75 7.68 2.04 -9.58
CA ALA A 75 8.85 1.79 -8.73
C ALA A 75 9.10 2.94 -7.75
N VAL A 76 8.96 4.20 -8.18
CA VAL A 76 9.07 5.36 -7.29
C VAL A 76 7.97 5.35 -6.22
N ALA A 77 6.71 5.12 -6.60
CA ALA A 77 5.61 5.05 -5.65
C ALA A 77 5.82 3.94 -4.60
N LEU A 78 6.28 2.77 -5.05
CA LEU A 78 6.56 1.63 -4.18
C LEU A 78 7.74 1.91 -3.25
N SER A 79 8.81 2.51 -3.75
CA SER A 79 9.96 2.93 -2.93
C SER A 79 9.56 3.96 -1.88
N LEU A 80 8.70 4.93 -2.22
CA LEU A 80 8.20 5.92 -1.26
C LEU A 80 7.36 5.26 -0.16
N ALA A 81 6.47 4.32 -0.51
CA ALA A 81 5.69 3.56 0.46
C ALA A 81 6.59 2.78 1.43
N LEU A 82 7.62 2.09 0.91
CA LEU A 82 8.57 1.33 1.72
C LEU A 82 9.45 2.22 2.59
N LEU A 83 10.01 3.30 2.03
CA LEU A 83 10.82 4.25 2.78
C LEU A 83 10.02 4.88 3.92
N ASN A 84 8.76 5.26 3.68
CA ASN A 84 7.89 5.78 4.71
C ASN A 84 7.71 4.79 5.87
N LEU A 85 7.48 3.50 5.57
CA LEU A 85 7.40 2.47 6.60
C LEU A 85 8.71 2.33 7.37
N ILE A 86 9.85 2.20 6.68
CA ILE A 86 11.16 2.05 7.31
C ILE A 86 11.45 3.25 8.23
N VAL A 87 11.25 4.47 7.75
CA VAL A 87 11.46 5.69 8.53
C VAL A 87 10.52 5.74 9.73
N SER A 88 9.25 5.38 9.57
CA SER A 88 8.30 5.36 10.68
C SER A 88 8.69 4.34 11.77
N GLN A 89 9.21 3.17 11.38
CA GLN A 89 9.67 2.13 12.30
C GLN A 89 10.97 2.54 13.01
N VAL A 90 11.92 3.15 12.28
CA VAL A 90 13.15 3.69 12.88
C VAL A 90 12.79 4.79 13.90
N TYR A 91 11.89 5.69 13.52
CA TYR A 91 11.41 6.74 14.43
C TYR A 91 10.77 6.15 15.68
N ALA A 92 9.85 5.17 15.54
CA ALA A 92 9.19 4.53 16.66
C ALA A 92 10.17 3.83 17.61
N ASN A 93 11.23 3.20 17.06
CA ASN A 93 12.27 2.57 17.87
C ASN A 93 13.13 3.59 18.62
N VAL A 94 13.64 4.62 17.93
CA VAL A 94 14.54 5.63 18.51
C VAL A 94 13.83 6.52 19.53
N SER A 95 12.56 6.86 19.28
CA SER A 95 11.76 7.67 20.21
C SER A 95 11.28 6.90 21.45
N GLY A 96 11.51 5.58 21.53
CA GLY A 96 11.02 4.74 22.62
C GLY A 96 9.53 4.37 22.51
N LEU A 97 8.82 4.85 21.49
CA LEU A 97 7.39 4.53 21.25
C LEU A 97 7.18 3.02 21.05
N ALA A 98 8.09 2.35 20.33
CA ALA A 98 8.01 0.90 20.10
C ALA A 98 8.13 0.06 21.38
N HIS A 99 8.76 0.62 22.42
CA HIS A 99 9.00 -0.04 23.70
C HIS A 99 8.02 0.40 24.79
N GLY A 100 7.13 1.35 24.50
CA GLY A 100 6.22 1.93 25.49
C GLY A 100 6.89 2.86 26.52
N ASN A 101 8.15 3.27 26.28
CA ASN A 101 8.90 4.15 27.18
C ASN A 101 8.45 5.61 27.08
N THR A 102 7.78 5.96 25.98
CA THR A 102 7.32 7.31 25.67
C THR A 102 5.84 7.26 25.34
N GLU A 103 5.07 8.20 25.87
CA GLU A 103 3.64 8.30 25.59
C GLU A 103 3.38 8.80 24.16
N LEU A 104 2.37 8.22 23.50
CA LEU A 104 1.93 8.64 22.16
C LEU A 104 1.02 9.88 22.27
N THR A 105 1.60 11.03 22.65
CA THR A 105 0.89 12.30 22.81
C THR A 105 1.64 13.45 22.13
N GLY A 106 0.96 14.60 21.96
CA GLY A 106 1.55 15.83 21.41
C GLY A 106 2.30 15.62 20.09
N THR A 107 3.59 15.93 20.08
CA THR A 107 4.46 15.85 18.89
C THR A 107 4.60 14.44 18.33
N HIS A 108 4.68 13.42 19.19
CA HIS A 108 4.80 12.02 18.74
C HIS A 108 3.55 11.57 18.00
N LEU A 109 2.37 11.91 18.54
CA LEU A 109 1.09 11.62 17.89
C LEU A 109 1.01 12.31 16.51
N PHE A 110 1.42 13.57 16.40
CA PHE A 110 1.43 14.30 15.13
C PHE A 110 2.35 13.66 14.09
N ILE A 111 3.58 13.26 14.48
CA ILE A 111 4.55 12.64 13.59
C ILE A 111 4.05 11.27 13.11
N VAL A 112 3.58 10.42 14.02
CA VAL A 112 3.05 9.09 13.66
C VAL A 112 1.81 9.21 12.76
N SER A 113 0.91 10.13 13.08
CA SER A 113 -0.27 10.41 12.23
C SER A 113 0.14 10.85 10.83
N THR A 114 1.19 11.66 10.72
CA THR A 114 1.75 12.08 9.42
C THR A 114 2.27 10.88 8.63
N PHE A 115 3.03 9.97 9.26
CA PHE A 115 3.50 8.76 8.59
C PHE A 115 2.35 7.87 8.11
N ILE A 116 1.28 7.76 8.89
CA ILE A 116 0.09 6.98 8.52
C ILE A 116 -0.59 7.61 7.30
N VAL A 117 -0.84 8.92 7.31
CA VAL A 117 -1.46 9.63 6.18
C VAL A 117 -0.60 9.50 4.91
N LEU A 118 0.72 9.70 5.04
CA LEU A 118 1.65 9.53 3.93
C LEU A 118 1.64 8.09 3.40
N TYR A 119 1.57 7.09 4.29
CA TYR A 119 1.47 5.70 3.85
C TYR A 119 0.23 5.44 3.01
N HIS A 120 -0.95 5.95 3.42
CA HIS A 120 -2.18 5.83 2.63
C HIS A 120 -2.02 6.48 1.26
N PHE A 121 -1.44 7.67 1.22
CA PHE A 121 -1.21 8.39 -0.02
C PHE A 121 -0.28 7.59 -0.96
N PHE A 122 0.84 7.06 -0.46
CA PHE A 122 1.75 6.26 -1.27
C PHE A 122 1.15 4.91 -1.69
N ALA A 123 0.41 4.23 -0.82
CA ALA A 123 -0.31 3.01 -1.16
C ALA A 123 -1.34 3.26 -2.27
N PHE A 124 -2.08 4.38 -2.20
CA PHE A 124 -2.98 4.80 -3.27
C PHE A 124 -2.24 5.06 -4.59
N LEU A 125 -1.08 5.73 -4.55
CA LEU A 125 -0.24 5.92 -5.74
C LEU A 125 0.22 4.59 -6.33
N VAL A 126 0.60 3.61 -5.50
CA VAL A 126 0.96 2.26 -5.96
C VAL A 126 -0.22 1.62 -6.70
N VAL A 127 -1.41 1.63 -6.12
CA VAL A 127 -2.63 1.10 -6.77
C VAL A 127 -2.86 1.80 -8.12
N PHE A 128 -2.89 3.12 -8.12
CA PHE A 128 -3.15 3.90 -9.31
C PHE A 128 -2.13 3.62 -10.42
N GLU A 129 -0.84 3.60 -10.07
CA GLU A 129 0.25 3.36 -11.00
C GLU A 129 0.27 1.91 -11.50
N SER A 130 -0.07 0.92 -10.66
CA SER A 130 -0.21 -0.48 -11.05
C SER A 130 -1.24 -0.64 -12.18
N PHE A 131 -2.45 -0.13 -12.00
CA PHE A 131 -3.49 -0.22 -13.03
C PHE A 131 -3.18 0.63 -14.27
N ARG A 132 -2.65 1.84 -14.09
CA ARG A 132 -2.31 2.72 -15.21
C ARG A 132 -1.25 2.09 -16.11
N SER A 133 -0.22 1.49 -15.53
CA SER A 133 0.91 0.92 -16.27
C SER A 133 0.50 -0.31 -17.09
N LEU A 134 -0.52 -1.06 -16.65
CA LEU A 134 -1.04 -2.21 -17.40
C LEU A 134 -1.92 -1.84 -18.59
N LYS A 135 -2.49 -0.62 -18.65
CA LYS A 135 -3.26 -0.16 -19.82
C LYS A 135 -2.42 -0.13 -21.10
N PHE A 136 -1.10 -0.02 -20.97
CA PHE A 136 -0.16 -0.02 -22.10
C PHE A 136 0.19 -1.42 -22.64
N LEU A 137 -0.29 -2.49 -21.99
CA LEU A 137 -0.22 -3.84 -22.52
C LEU A 137 -1.39 -4.03 -23.51
N ARG A 138 -1.06 -4.09 -24.82
CA ARG A 138 -2.03 -4.33 -25.91
C ARG A 138 -2.82 -5.61 -25.65
N SER A 139 -4.15 -5.53 -25.83
CA SER A 139 -5.04 -6.70 -25.96
C SER A 139 -4.86 -7.39 -27.30
#